data_AF-A0A832AMY0-F1
#
_entry.id   AF-A0A832AMY0-F1
#
_cell.length_a   1.000
_cell.length_b   1.000
_cell.length_c   1.000
_cell.angle_alpha   90.00
_cell.angle_beta   90.00
_cell.angle_gamma   90.00
#
_symmetry.space_group_name_H-M   'P 1'
#
loop_
_entity.id
_entity.type
_entity.pdbx_description
1 polymer ?
#
loop_
_entity_poly.entity_id
_entity_poly.type
_entity_poly.pdbx_seq_one_letter_code
_entity_poly.pdbx_strand_id
1 'polypeptide(L)'
;MKILYRVFPWLVLAVFVAELIAVLSPRRPTEFDTAEFGRLPVLLNGRIQPLDSVAKNSLLQIRSTGSVPLAEVPAWKFWQHPPKLRPTDWLLEVFFQPAVADSRPIFLIHHPDILSELKLADRGVAKSGLRYYPFTDIEPVLEEILAQARQASRVESARRTSYQQQIIKLGHAALTYRQLKNSLQPEGATDFAQTVAAYKTVLPAGIAAA
;
A
#
# COMPACT_ATOMS: atom_id res chain seq x y z
N MET A 1 25.98 38.14 36.25
CA MET A 1 25.44 36.76 36.29
C MET A 1 23.93 36.69 36.62
N LYS A 2 23.34 37.54 37.47
CA LYS A 2 21.90 37.49 37.83
C LYS A 2 20.90 37.72 36.67
N ILE A 3 21.27 38.52 35.67
CA ILE A 3 20.42 38.78 34.49
C ILE A 3 20.30 37.55 33.59
N LEU A 4 21.37 36.76 33.45
CA LEU A 4 21.37 35.57 32.59
C LEU A 4 20.36 34.52 33.05
N TYR A 5 20.26 34.27 34.37
CA TYR A 5 19.28 33.35 34.94
C TYR A 5 17.84 33.84 34.85
N ARG A 6 17.62 35.16 34.67
CA ARG A 6 16.29 35.75 34.54
C ARG A 6 15.78 35.69 33.10
N VAL A 7 16.68 35.74 32.11
CA VAL A 7 16.35 35.66 30.68
C VAL A 7 16.30 34.21 30.18
N PHE A 8 17.09 33.31 30.79
CA PHE A 8 17.11 31.88 30.48
C PHE A 8 15.72 31.20 30.41
N PRO A 9 14.80 31.35 31.39
CA PRO A 9 13.48 30.73 31.31
C PRO A 9 12.63 31.27 30.14
N TRP A 10 12.77 32.56 29.80
CA TRP A 10 12.09 33.15 28.65
C TRP A 10 12.64 32.63 27.31
N LEU A 11 13.95 32.37 27.25
CA LEU A 11 14.58 31.78 26.07
C LEU A 11 14.10 30.34 25.83
N VAL A 12 14.01 29.54 26.90
CA VAL A 12 13.45 28.18 26.83
C VAL A 12 11.97 28.21 26.43
N LEU A 13 11.19 29.13 27.01
CA LEU A 13 9.78 29.31 26.64
C LEU A 13 9.64 29.70 25.16
N ALA A 14 10.48 30.60 24.66
CA ALA A 14 10.45 31.02 23.26
C ALA A 14 10.76 29.87 22.30
N VAL A 15 11.75 29.02 22.63
CA VAL A 15 12.05 27.81 21.85
C VAL A 15 10.88 26.82 21.89
N PHE A 16 10.26 26.62 23.05
CA PHE A 16 9.12 25.72 23.19
C PHE A 16 7.89 26.20 22.42
N VAL A 17 7.62 27.51 22.44
CA VAL A 17 6.55 28.14 21.67
C VAL A 17 6.84 28.06 20.17
N ALA A 18 8.10 28.27 19.75
CA ALA A 18 8.50 28.11 18.35
C ALA A 18 8.32 26.67 17.85
N GLU A 19 8.70 25.67 18.65
CA GLU A 19 8.43 24.25 18.38
C GLU A 19 6.93 23.96 18.31
N LEU A 20 6.13 24.48 19.25
CA LEU A 20 4.68 24.29 19.25
C LEU A 20 4.03 24.86 17.97
N ILE A 21 4.44 26.07 17.56
CA ILE A 21 3.96 26.72 16.33
C ILE A 21 4.40 25.91 15.11
N ALA A 22 5.64 25.44 15.07
CA ALA A 22 6.15 24.62 13.96
C ALA A 22 5.39 23.29 13.81
N VAL A 23 5.01 22.66 14.92
CA VAL A 23 4.24 21.41 14.95
C VAL A 23 2.77 21.62 14.56
N LEU A 24 2.16 22.73 14.99
CA LEU A 24 0.76 23.05 14.69
C LEU A 24 0.56 23.68 13.31
N SER A 25 1.62 24.22 12.70
CA SER A 25 1.53 24.87 11.40
C SER A 25 1.11 23.86 10.32
N PRO A 26 0.04 24.14 9.55
CA PRO A 26 -0.42 23.24 8.50
C PRO A 26 0.71 23.03 7.49
N ARG A 27 0.95 21.76 7.14
CA ARG A 27 1.92 21.43 6.09
C ARG A 27 1.49 22.10 4.79
N ARG A 28 2.48 22.57 4.01
CA ARG A 28 2.22 23.21 2.71
C ARG A 28 1.22 22.37 1.91
N PRO A 29 0.18 22.98 1.33
CA PRO A 29 -0.78 22.25 0.52
C PRO A 29 -0.02 21.52 -0.58
N THR A 30 -0.22 20.20 -0.63
CA THR A 30 0.19 19.41 -1.80
C THR A 30 -0.72 19.83 -2.96
N GLU A 31 -0.27 19.70 -4.21
CA GLU A 31 -1.04 20.12 -5.40
C GLU A 31 -2.46 19.51 -5.46
N PHE A 32 -2.69 18.39 -4.77
CA PHE A 32 -3.99 17.75 -4.59
C PHE A 32 -4.34 17.60 -3.10
N ASP A 33 -5.58 17.93 -2.73
CA ASP A 33 -6.12 17.65 -1.39
C ASP A 33 -6.52 16.18 -1.28
N THR A 34 -5.51 15.34 -1.02
CA THR A 34 -5.73 13.91 -0.83
C THR A 34 -6.41 13.58 0.50
N ALA A 35 -6.51 14.54 1.43
CA ALA A 35 -7.21 14.33 2.69
C ALA A 35 -8.74 14.33 2.48
N GLU A 36 -9.25 15.26 1.66
CA GLU A 36 -10.66 15.24 1.26
C GLU A 36 -11.01 14.00 0.44
N PHE A 37 -10.17 13.63 -0.53
CA PHE A 37 -10.37 12.41 -1.33
C PHE A 37 -10.46 11.15 -0.44
N GLY A 38 -9.64 11.08 0.60
CA GLY A 38 -9.67 9.97 1.57
C GLY A 38 -10.96 9.86 2.38
N ARG A 39 -11.76 10.94 2.48
CA ARG A 39 -13.06 10.94 3.20
C ARG A 39 -14.20 10.41 2.35
N LEU A 40 -14.02 10.24 1.04
CA LEU A 40 -15.05 9.74 0.15
C LEU A 40 -15.55 8.37 0.65
N PRO A 41 -16.87 8.19 0.83
CA PRO A 41 -17.43 6.94 1.31
C PRO A 41 -17.42 5.90 0.19
N VAL A 42 -16.96 4.70 0.51
CA VAL A 42 -16.97 3.56 -0.42
C VAL A 42 -17.50 2.30 0.27
N LEU A 43 -18.17 1.44 -0.51
CA LEU A 43 -18.66 0.14 -0.05
C LEU A 43 -17.55 -0.90 -0.21
N LEU A 44 -17.08 -1.49 0.87
CA LEU A 44 -16.14 -2.62 0.83
C LEU A 44 -16.59 -3.69 1.83
N ASN A 45 -16.67 -4.95 1.39
CA ASN A 45 -17.11 -6.08 2.22
C ASN A 45 -18.48 -5.85 2.89
N GLY A 46 -19.41 -5.17 2.20
CA GLY A 46 -20.75 -4.88 2.71
C GLY A 46 -20.84 -3.73 3.72
N ARG A 47 -19.73 -3.03 4.02
CA ARG A 47 -19.71 -1.87 4.91
C ARG A 47 -19.27 -0.61 4.17
N ILE A 48 -19.99 0.49 4.41
CA ILE A 48 -19.57 1.81 3.95
C ILE A 48 -18.45 2.31 4.88
N GLN A 49 -17.29 2.63 4.30
CA GLN A 49 -16.15 3.16 5.05
C GLN A 49 -15.40 4.21 4.21
N PRO A 50 -14.63 5.11 4.85
CA PRO A 50 -13.82 6.09 4.13
C PRO A 50 -12.73 5.41 3.28
N LEU A 51 -12.42 6.01 2.14
CA LEU A 51 -11.38 5.51 1.25
C LEU A 51 -9.99 5.47 1.89
N ASP A 52 -9.66 6.40 2.80
CA ASP A 52 -8.41 6.36 3.59
C ASP A 52 -8.33 5.09 4.45
N SER A 53 -9.46 4.63 5.00
CA SER A 53 -9.51 3.37 5.75
C SER A 53 -9.27 2.16 4.83
N VAL A 54 -9.81 2.19 3.61
CA VAL A 54 -9.51 1.16 2.59
C VAL A 54 -8.01 1.14 2.30
N ALA A 55 -7.43 2.29 1.99
CA ALA A 55 -6.01 2.41 1.67
C ALA A 55 -5.11 1.90 2.80
N LYS A 56 -5.37 2.34 4.04
CA LYS A 56 -4.58 1.97 5.21
C LYS A 56 -4.69 0.48 5.52
N ASN A 57 -5.90 -0.09 5.47
CA ASN A 57 -6.12 -1.51 5.74
C ASN A 57 -5.47 -2.39 4.67
N SER A 58 -5.56 -2.00 3.40
CA SER A 58 -4.89 -2.72 2.30
C SER A 58 -3.37 -2.68 2.45
N LEU A 59 -2.77 -1.52 2.79
CA LEU A 59 -1.34 -1.45 3.09
C LEU A 59 -0.93 -2.28 4.31
N LEU A 60 -1.75 -2.31 5.36
CA LEU A 60 -1.49 -3.19 6.51
C LEU A 60 -1.55 -4.67 6.11
N GLN A 61 -2.46 -5.05 5.23
CA GLN A 61 -2.55 -6.42 4.74
C GLN A 61 -1.35 -6.82 3.86
N ILE A 62 -0.92 -5.93 2.96
CA ILE A 62 0.14 -6.19 1.97
C ILE A 62 1.54 -6.02 2.59
N ARG A 63 1.76 -4.92 3.30
CA ARG A 63 3.08 -4.48 3.79
C ARG A 63 3.26 -4.65 5.30
N SER A 64 2.20 -4.92 6.05
CA SER A 64 2.19 -4.88 7.53
C SER A 64 2.45 -3.48 8.12
N THR A 65 2.51 -2.43 7.29
CA THR A 65 2.72 -1.03 7.72
C THR A 65 1.81 -0.09 6.93
N GLY A 66 1.17 0.86 7.59
CA GLY A 66 0.25 1.82 6.96
C GLY A 66 0.92 3.00 6.23
N SER A 67 2.11 2.83 5.65
CA SER A 67 2.76 3.85 4.81
C SER A 67 3.83 3.21 3.93
N VAL A 68 4.12 3.82 2.78
CA VAL A 68 5.14 3.32 1.85
C VAL A 68 6.36 4.24 1.89
N PRO A 69 7.55 3.75 2.26
CA PRO A 69 8.75 4.58 2.23
C PRO A 69 9.13 4.93 0.78
N LEU A 70 9.39 6.22 0.50
CA LEU A 70 9.83 6.69 -0.81
C LEU A 70 11.34 6.64 -0.98
N ALA A 71 12.08 6.75 0.12
CA ALA A 71 13.53 6.65 0.13
C ALA A 71 14.03 5.91 1.37
N GLU A 72 15.24 5.38 1.27
CA GLU A 72 15.99 4.90 2.42
C GLU A 72 16.86 6.01 2.96
N VAL A 73 16.79 6.22 4.27
CA VAL A 73 17.67 7.14 4.98
C VAL A 73 18.75 6.29 5.65
N PRO A 74 20.05 6.56 5.40
CA PRO A 74 21.13 5.85 6.06
C PRO A 74 21.00 5.93 7.58
N ALA A 75 21.36 4.85 8.28
CA ALA A 75 21.19 4.75 9.74
C ALA A 75 21.87 5.88 10.53
N TRP A 76 22.98 6.44 10.00
CA TRP A 76 23.69 7.56 10.60
C TRP A 76 22.94 8.90 10.49
N LYS A 77 21.93 9.01 9.62
CA LYS A 77 21.01 10.17 9.52
C LYS A 77 19.73 9.94 10.31
N PHE A 78 19.84 9.46 11.55
CA PHE A 78 18.67 9.15 12.40
C PHE A 78 17.75 10.35 12.68
N TRP A 79 18.27 11.58 12.54
CA TRP A 79 17.50 12.83 12.63
C TRP A 79 16.59 13.10 11.41
N GLN A 80 16.80 12.41 10.28
CA GLN A 80 15.99 12.58 9.07
C GLN A 80 14.97 11.45 8.94
N HIS A 81 13.69 11.81 8.91
CA HIS A 81 12.66 10.83 8.57
C HIS A 81 12.60 10.65 7.05
N PRO A 82 12.67 9.40 6.54
CA PRO A 82 12.51 9.17 5.11
C PRO A 82 11.15 9.72 4.66
N PRO A 83 11.07 10.37 3.49
CA PRO A 83 9.78 10.71 2.92
C PRO A 83 8.96 9.41 2.76
N LYS A 84 7.69 9.48 3.14
CA LYS A 84 6.75 8.35 3.07
C LYS A 84 5.52 8.78 2.30
N LEU A 85 5.04 7.90 1.45
CA LEU A 85 3.74 7.98 0.82
C LEU A 85 2.67 7.62 1.86
N ARG A 86 1.70 8.51 2.06
CA ARG A 86 0.54 8.24 2.92
C ARG A 86 -0.35 7.17 2.27
N PRO A 87 -1.21 6.47 3.03
CA PRO A 87 -2.12 5.48 2.48
C PRO A 87 -2.93 5.98 1.29
N THR A 88 -3.63 7.11 1.42
CA THR A 88 -4.45 7.66 0.35
C THR A 88 -3.63 8.04 -0.88
N ASP A 89 -2.45 8.62 -0.69
CA ASP A 89 -1.55 8.97 -1.80
C ASP A 89 -1.10 7.69 -2.55
N TRP A 90 -0.79 6.62 -1.81
CA TRP A 90 -0.47 5.33 -2.40
C TRP A 90 -1.66 4.74 -3.18
N LEU A 91 -2.87 4.83 -2.62
CA LEU A 91 -4.05 4.30 -3.30
C LEU A 91 -4.37 5.08 -4.59
N LEU A 92 -4.23 6.41 -4.55
CA LEU A 92 -4.31 7.26 -5.75
C LEU A 92 -3.29 6.84 -6.81
N GLU A 93 -2.07 6.53 -6.39
CA GLU A 93 -1.06 6.03 -7.32
C GLU A 93 -1.44 4.65 -7.90
N VAL A 94 -1.97 3.73 -7.09
CA VAL A 94 -2.49 2.43 -7.59
C VAL A 94 -3.60 2.62 -8.62
N PHE A 95 -4.47 3.61 -8.41
CA PHE A 95 -5.60 3.90 -9.29
C PHE A 95 -5.22 4.58 -10.60
N PHE A 96 -4.33 5.58 -10.53
CA PHE A 96 -4.08 6.48 -11.66
C PHE A 96 -2.68 6.30 -12.28
N GLN A 97 -1.75 5.66 -11.58
CA GLN A 97 -0.38 5.40 -12.02
C GLN A 97 0.06 3.97 -11.67
N PRO A 98 -0.68 2.94 -12.12
CA PRO A 98 -0.43 1.55 -11.71
C PRO A 98 1.01 1.09 -12.00
N ALA A 99 1.60 1.50 -13.13
CA ALA A 99 2.98 1.16 -13.47
C ALA A 99 4.00 1.69 -12.44
N VAL A 100 3.76 2.87 -11.85
CA VAL A 100 4.61 3.42 -10.78
C VAL A 100 4.38 2.60 -9.50
N ALA A 101 3.13 2.33 -9.15
CA ALA A 101 2.77 1.56 -7.97
C ALA A 101 3.31 0.12 -8.03
N ASP A 102 3.32 -0.51 -9.20
CA ASP A 102 3.79 -1.88 -9.44
C ASP A 102 5.29 -2.01 -9.14
N SER A 103 6.06 -0.94 -9.38
CA SER A 103 7.50 -0.88 -9.10
C SER A 103 7.84 -0.67 -7.61
N ARG A 104 6.85 -0.36 -6.76
CA ARG A 104 7.11 -0.07 -5.34
C ARG A 104 7.27 -1.35 -4.53
N PRO A 105 8.35 -1.50 -3.74
CA PRO A 105 8.55 -2.68 -2.89
C PRO A 105 7.64 -2.64 -1.66
N ILE A 106 6.42 -3.16 -1.81
CA ILE A 106 5.37 -3.16 -0.76
C ILE A 106 5.01 -4.56 -0.27
N PHE A 107 5.27 -5.61 -1.04
CA PHE A 107 4.90 -6.98 -0.64
C PHE A 107 5.92 -7.56 0.31
N LEU A 108 5.51 -7.84 1.54
CA LEU A 108 6.37 -8.44 2.54
C LEU A 108 6.42 -9.97 2.39
N ILE A 109 7.57 -10.53 1.99
CA ILE A 109 7.78 -11.99 1.89
C ILE A 109 9.04 -12.35 2.67
N HIS A 110 8.90 -13.20 3.69
CA HIS A 110 9.99 -13.57 4.60
C HIS A 110 10.17 -15.09 4.77
N HIS A 111 9.22 -15.91 4.31
CA HIS A 111 9.33 -17.36 4.48
C HIS A 111 10.35 -17.94 3.48
N PRO A 112 11.42 -18.62 3.94
CA PRO A 112 12.53 -19.06 3.08
C PRO A 112 12.10 -20.06 2.00
N ASP A 113 11.18 -20.98 2.34
CA ASP A 113 10.68 -21.97 1.37
C ASP A 113 9.89 -21.30 0.24
N ILE A 114 9.03 -20.33 0.54
CA ILE A 114 8.29 -19.55 -0.46
C ILE A 114 9.26 -18.79 -1.37
N LEU A 115 10.30 -18.17 -0.79
CA LEU A 115 11.31 -17.44 -1.55
C LEU A 115 12.13 -18.36 -2.46
N SER A 116 12.45 -19.57 -2.00
CA SER A 116 13.20 -20.56 -2.77
C SER A 116 12.37 -21.12 -3.91
N GLU A 117 11.13 -21.52 -3.62
CA GLU A 117 10.21 -22.13 -4.58
C GLU A 117 9.82 -21.16 -5.70
N LEU A 118 9.44 -19.94 -5.33
CA LEU A 118 9.07 -18.89 -6.29
C LEU A 118 10.29 -18.19 -6.92
N LYS A 119 11.51 -18.62 -6.60
CA LYS A 119 12.78 -18.03 -7.09
C LYS A 119 12.91 -16.53 -6.83
N LEU A 120 12.39 -16.08 -5.69
CA LEU A 120 12.44 -14.69 -5.21
C LEU A 120 13.60 -14.42 -4.25
N ALA A 121 14.37 -15.45 -3.87
CA ALA A 121 15.44 -15.35 -2.88
C ALA A 121 16.52 -14.29 -3.19
N ASP A 122 16.77 -13.97 -4.46
CA ASP A 122 17.76 -12.96 -4.88
C ASP A 122 17.13 -11.62 -5.31
N ARG A 123 15.80 -11.47 -5.17
CA ARG A 123 15.02 -10.30 -5.61
C ARG A 123 14.59 -9.41 -4.45
N GLY A 124 13.86 -8.33 -4.71
CA GLY A 124 13.33 -7.44 -3.68
C GLY A 124 14.38 -6.63 -2.90
N VAL A 125 13.87 -5.82 -1.97
CA VAL A 125 14.65 -4.83 -1.20
C VAL A 125 14.65 -5.23 0.28
N ALA A 126 15.85 -5.42 0.82
CA ALA A 126 16.04 -5.72 2.24
C ALA A 126 15.94 -4.45 3.08
N LYS A 127 15.08 -4.47 4.10
CA LYS A 127 14.85 -3.34 5.00
C LYS A 127 14.60 -3.81 6.42
N SER A 128 15.52 -3.46 7.33
CA SER A 128 15.41 -3.77 8.76
C SER A 128 15.18 -5.26 9.05
N GLY A 129 15.86 -6.15 8.32
CA GLY A 129 15.71 -7.60 8.45
C GLY A 129 14.48 -8.20 7.78
N LEU A 130 13.63 -7.37 7.16
CA LEU A 130 12.50 -7.79 6.34
C LEU A 130 12.82 -7.60 4.86
N ARG A 131 12.10 -8.30 3.98
CA ARG A 131 12.30 -8.20 2.53
C ARG A 131 11.00 -7.85 1.82
N TYR A 132 11.05 -6.79 1.03
CA TYR A 132 9.90 -6.25 0.33
C TYR A 132 10.06 -6.38 -1.17
N TYR A 133 9.02 -6.80 -1.87
CA TYR A 133 9.04 -7.04 -3.31
C TYR A 133 8.08 -6.10 -4.03
N PRO A 134 8.47 -5.58 -5.21
CA PRO A 134 7.55 -4.91 -6.11
C PRO A 134 6.54 -5.91 -6.68
N PHE A 135 5.40 -5.43 -7.14
CA PHE A 135 4.42 -6.29 -7.81
C PHE A 135 4.99 -6.89 -9.09
N THR A 136 5.87 -6.18 -9.79
CA THR A 136 6.57 -6.67 -11.00
C THR A 136 7.40 -7.93 -10.76
N ASP A 137 7.90 -8.16 -9.53
CA ASP A 137 8.62 -9.39 -9.18
C ASP A 137 7.65 -10.55 -8.91
N ILE A 138 6.42 -10.24 -8.48
CA ILE A 138 5.39 -11.22 -8.06
C ILE A 138 4.50 -11.62 -9.24
N GLU A 139 4.25 -10.69 -10.16
CA GLU A 139 3.35 -10.85 -11.30
C GLU A 139 3.63 -12.14 -12.11
N PRO A 140 4.88 -12.50 -12.46
CA PRO A 140 5.16 -13.72 -13.22
C PRO A 140 4.80 -15.02 -12.49
N VAL A 141 4.81 -15.00 -11.15
CA VAL A 141 4.53 -16.15 -10.29
C VAL A 141 3.18 -16.05 -9.59
N LEU A 142 2.35 -15.07 -9.98
CA LEU A 142 1.09 -14.76 -9.32
C LEU A 142 0.12 -15.95 -9.33
N GLU A 143 -0.04 -16.60 -10.49
CA GLU A 143 -0.99 -17.72 -10.61
C GLU A 143 -0.56 -18.93 -9.77
N GLU A 144 0.75 -19.16 -9.63
CA GLU A 144 1.29 -20.19 -8.74
C GLU A 144 0.99 -19.87 -7.27
N ILE A 145 1.26 -18.63 -6.83
CA ILE A 145 0.91 -18.15 -5.49
C ILE A 145 -0.58 -18.38 -5.20
N LEU A 146 -1.46 -18.02 -6.15
CA LEU A 146 -2.90 -18.16 -5.98
C LEU A 146 -3.35 -19.63 -5.95
N ALA A 147 -2.75 -20.49 -6.76
CA ALA A 147 -3.02 -21.93 -6.74
C ALA A 147 -2.63 -22.54 -5.39
N GLN A 148 -1.43 -22.24 -4.89
CA GLN A 148 -0.93 -22.74 -3.61
C GLN A 148 -1.75 -22.20 -2.43
N ALA A 149 -2.08 -20.90 -2.43
CA ALA A 149 -2.94 -20.28 -1.43
C ALA A 149 -4.33 -20.93 -1.37
N ARG A 150 -4.94 -21.23 -2.53
CA ARG A 150 -6.22 -21.95 -2.60
C ARG A 150 -6.12 -23.36 -2.02
N GLN A 151 -5.05 -24.10 -2.35
CA GLN A 151 -4.85 -25.44 -1.81
C GLN A 151 -4.62 -25.42 -0.29
N ALA A 152 -3.79 -24.50 0.19
CA ALA A 152 -3.53 -24.30 1.61
C ALA A 152 -4.80 -23.88 2.38
N SER A 153 -5.70 -23.13 1.75
CA SER A 153 -6.95 -22.69 2.36
C SER A 153 -7.93 -23.83 2.65
N ARG A 154 -7.80 -24.98 1.96
CA ARG A 154 -8.61 -26.19 2.23
C ARG A 154 -8.24 -26.89 3.53
N VAL A 155 -7.03 -26.66 4.04
CA VAL A 155 -6.59 -27.16 5.34
C VAL A 155 -7.23 -26.33 6.44
N GLU A 156 -7.73 -26.98 7.48
CA GLU A 156 -8.27 -26.33 8.68
C GLU A 156 -7.25 -25.39 9.31
N SER A 157 -7.67 -24.20 9.74
CA SER A 157 -6.78 -23.12 10.23
C SER A 157 -5.80 -23.58 11.31
N ALA A 158 -6.25 -24.40 12.27
CA ALA A 158 -5.45 -24.92 13.37
C ALA A 158 -4.38 -25.94 12.95
N ARG A 159 -4.55 -26.57 11.78
CA ARG A 159 -3.63 -27.59 11.24
C ARG A 159 -2.69 -27.04 10.16
N ARG A 160 -2.82 -25.75 9.82
CA ARG A 160 -1.99 -25.12 8.78
C ARG A 160 -0.55 -24.98 9.25
N THR A 161 0.38 -25.34 8.39
CA THR A 161 1.81 -25.08 8.61
C THR A 161 2.12 -23.58 8.50
N SER A 162 3.28 -23.15 9.00
CA SER A 162 3.77 -21.77 8.82
C SER A 162 3.79 -21.37 7.35
N TYR A 163 4.33 -22.25 6.48
CA TYR A 163 4.32 -22.07 5.04
C TYR A 163 2.90 -21.82 4.50
N GLN A 164 1.93 -22.68 4.86
CA GLN A 164 0.55 -22.57 4.40
C GLN A 164 -0.10 -21.25 4.84
N GLN A 165 0.17 -20.80 6.06
CA GLN A 165 -0.32 -19.51 6.54
C GLN A 165 0.28 -18.34 5.76
N GLN A 166 1.59 -18.38 5.49
CA GLN A 166 2.28 -17.31 4.77
C GLN A 166 1.88 -17.25 3.29
N ILE A 167 1.72 -18.39 2.61
CA ILE A 167 1.30 -18.39 1.21
C ILE A 167 -0.16 -17.93 1.05
N ILE A 168 -1.04 -18.26 2.00
CA ILE A 168 -2.41 -17.71 2.05
C ILE A 168 -2.36 -16.20 2.22
N LYS A 169 -1.55 -15.69 3.18
CA LYS A 169 -1.41 -14.26 3.42
C LYS A 169 -0.89 -13.53 2.17
N LEU A 170 0.12 -14.08 1.50
CA LEU A 170 0.68 -13.54 0.26
C LEU A 170 -0.36 -13.54 -0.87
N GLY A 171 -1.07 -14.64 -1.07
CA GLY A 171 -2.14 -14.74 -2.06
C GLY A 171 -3.25 -13.72 -1.83
N HIS A 172 -3.71 -13.56 -0.58
CA HIS A 172 -4.69 -12.53 -0.24
C HIS A 172 -4.16 -11.11 -0.49
N ALA A 173 -2.91 -10.82 -0.11
CA ALA A 173 -2.29 -9.52 -0.38
C ALA A 173 -2.22 -9.23 -1.89
N ALA A 174 -1.84 -10.21 -2.71
CA ALA A 174 -1.76 -10.08 -4.15
C ALA A 174 -3.13 -9.89 -4.81
N LEU A 175 -4.16 -10.61 -4.34
CA LEU A 175 -5.55 -10.41 -4.77
C LEU A 175 -6.06 -9.02 -4.40
N THR A 176 -5.87 -8.58 -3.15
CA THR A 176 -6.28 -7.24 -2.71
C THR A 176 -5.63 -6.17 -3.60
N TYR A 177 -4.33 -6.29 -3.87
CA TYR A 177 -3.63 -5.35 -4.75
C TYR A 177 -4.19 -5.34 -6.17
N ARG A 178 -4.38 -6.52 -6.78
CA ARG A 178 -4.94 -6.65 -8.14
C ARG A 178 -6.37 -6.10 -8.23
N GLN A 179 -7.18 -6.32 -7.20
CA GLN A 179 -8.53 -5.75 -7.12
C GLN A 179 -8.47 -4.23 -7.07
N LEU A 180 -7.62 -3.65 -6.20
CA LEU A 180 -7.44 -2.20 -6.13
C LEU A 180 -7.00 -1.63 -7.48
N LYS A 181 -5.99 -2.24 -8.10
CA LYS A 181 -5.46 -1.83 -9.41
C LYS A 181 -6.53 -1.81 -10.52
N ASN A 182 -7.45 -2.78 -10.49
CA ASN A 182 -8.52 -2.93 -11.49
C ASN A 182 -9.87 -2.31 -11.06
N SER A 183 -9.91 -1.49 -10.00
CA SER A 183 -11.17 -0.98 -9.45
C SER A 183 -11.85 0.05 -10.35
N LEU A 184 -11.06 0.97 -10.90
CA LEU A 184 -11.56 2.09 -11.69
C LEU A 184 -11.67 1.73 -13.17
N GLN A 185 -10.68 1.00 -13.66
CA GLN A 185 -10.62 0.53 -15.04
C GLN A 185 -9.83 -0.79 -15.09
N PRO A 186 -10.13 -1.67 -16.06
CA PRO A 186 -9.29 -2.82 -16.34
C PRO A 186 -7.86 -2.41 -16.70
N GLU A 187 -6.90 -3.19 -16.25
CA GLU A 187 -5.50 -3.03 -16.62
C GLU A 187 -5.30 -3.06 -18.14
N GLY A 188 -4.47 -2.15 -18.65
CA GLY A 188 -4.21 -2.00 -20.08
C GLY A 188 -5.30 -1.28 -20.89
N ALA A 189 -6.40 -0.83 -20.27
CA ALA A 189 -7.40 -0.02 -20.94
C ALA A 189 -6.84 1.37 -21.28
N THR A 190 -6.78 1.70 -22.57
CA THR A 190 -6.36 3.01 -23.09
C THR A 190 -7.55 3.97 -23.26
N ASP A 191 -8.67 3.47 -23.80
CA ASP A 191 -9.95 4.19 -23.87
C ASP A 191 -11.06 3.33 -23.24
N PHE A 192 -11.19 3.47 -21.93
CA PHE A 192 -12.22 2.75 -21.18
C PHE A 192 -13.63 3.18 -21.58
N ALA A 193 -13.84 4.46 -21.93
CA ALA A 193 -15.15 4.97 -22.33
C ALA A 193 -15.62 4.32 -23.63
N GLN A 194 -14.74 4.21 -24.63
CA GLN A 194 -15.02 3.49 -25.87
C GLN A 194 -15.28 2.00 -25.62
N THR A 195 -14.48 1.37 -24.76
CA THR A 195 -14.65 -0.05 -24.40
C THR A 195 -16.02 -0.30 -23.78
N VAL A 196 -16.46 0.57 -22.87
CA VAL A 196 -17.80 0.51 -22.25
C VAL A 196 -18.90 0.76 -23.28
N ALA A 197 -18.72 1.70 -24.20
CA ALA A 197 -19.68 1.95 -25.27
C ALA A 197 -19.84 0.73 -26.19
N ALA A 198 -18.72 0.11 -26.60
CA ALA A 198 -18.75 -1.11 -27.40
C ALA A 198 -19.44 -2.25 -26.65
N TYR A 199 -19.11 -2.46 -25.36
CA TYR A 199 -19.77 -3.48 -24.54
C TYR A 199 -21.30 -3.31 -24.47
N LYS A 200 -21.78 -2.06 -24.31
CA LYS A 200 -23.23 -1.77 -24.28
C LYS A 200 -23.94 -2.17 -25.57
N THR A 201 -23.28 -2.09 -26.72
CA THR A 201 -23.89 -2.46 -28.02
C THR A 201 -24.08 -3.97 -28.16
N VAL A 202 -23.18 -4.79 -27.61
CA VAL A 202 -23.24 -6.26 -27.71
C VAL A 202 -24.04 -6.91 -26.56
N LEU A 203 -24.26 -6.18 -25.46
CA LEU A 203 -24.95 -6.68 -24.27
C LEU A 203 -26.33 -7.30 -24.56
N PRO A 204 -27.23 -6.69 -25.38
CA PRO A 204 -28.54 -7.28 -25.65
C PRO A 204 -28.47 -8.64 -26.35
N ALA A 205 -27.53 -8.79 -27.29
CA ALA A 205 -27.32 -10.05 -28.00
C ALA A 205 -26.76 -11.13 -27.07
N GLY A 206 -25.86 -10.76 -26.15
CA GLY A 206 -25.34 -11.67 -25.13
C GLY A 206 -26.40 -12.14 -24.14
N ILE A 207 -27.29 -11.25 -23.70
CA ILE A 207 -28.41 -11.60 -22.81
C ILE A 207 -29.40 -12.55 -23.52
N ALA A 208 -29.67 -12.33 -24.81
CA ALA A 208 -30.57 -13.19 -25.58
C ALA A 208 -30.00 -14.60 -25.87
N ALA A 209 -28.68 -14.77 -25.76
CA ALA A 209 -27.99 -16.03 -26.00
C ALA A 209 -27.74 -16.86 -24.71
N ALA A 210 -27.99 -16.30 -23.54
CA ALA A 210 -27.81 -16.92 -22.23
C ALA A 210 -29.10 -17.54 -21.69
#